data_AF-A0A1I0D0E3-F1
#
_entry.id   AF-A0A1I0D0E3-F1
#
_cell.length_a   1.000
_cell.length_b   1.000
_cell.length_c   1.000
_cell.angle_alpha   90.00
_cell.angle_beta   90.00
_cell.angle_gamma   90.00
#
_symmetry.space_group_name_H-M   'P 1'
#
loop_
_entity.id
_entity.type
_entity.pdbx_description
1 polymer ?
#
loop_
_entity_poly.entity_id
_entity_poly.type
_entity_poly.pdbx_seq_one_letter_code
_entity_poly.pdbx_strand_id
1 'polypeptide(L)'
;MAAKYKEICKRYHCKVKVFTQMPSKLRTQVGSPDLLILFTNTVSHKMVNGALMAVENQNTVVARSHSSSACALCDILDNYAAC
;
A
#
# COMPACT_ATOMS: atom_id res chain seq x y z
N MET A 1 8.97 10.39 -4.17
CA MET A 1 8.01 9.35 -4.60
C MET A 1 6.73 9.34 -3.77
N ALA A 2 6.82 9.32 -2.43
CA ALA A 2 5.63 9.26 -1.56
C ALA A 2 4.62 10.42 -1.75
N ALA A 3 5.10 11.64 -2.02
CA ALA A 3 4.21 12.79 -2.28
C ALA A 3 3.30 12.56 -3.50
N LYS A 4 3.86 12.05 -4.61
CA LYS A 4 3.11 11.77 -5.84
C LYS A 4 2.01 10.72 -5.63
N TYR A 5 2.29 9.68 -4.84
CA TYR A 5 1.26 8.69 -4.49
C TYR A 5 0.14 9.29 -3.63
N LYS A 6 0.49 10.17 -2.68
CA LYS A 6 -0.51 10.88 -1.88
C LYS A 6 -1.41 11.75 -2.76
N GLU A 7 -0.84 12.45 -3.74
CA GLU A 7 -1.61 13.26 -4.68
C GLU A 7 -2.55 12.41 -5.54
N ILE A 8 -2.09 11.26 -6.04
CA ILE A 8 -2.92 10.33 -6.81
C ILE A 8 -4.08 9.84 -5.96
N CYS A 9 -3.82 9.25 -4.78
CA CYS A 9 -4.88 8.75 -3.90
C CYS A 9 -5.85 9.85 -3.44
N LYS A 10 -5.40 11.10 -3.32
CA LYS A 10 -6.27 12.24 -3.00
C LYS A 10 -7.31 12.49 -4.09
N ARG A 11 -6.99 12.24 -5.37
CA ARG A 11 -7.95 12.34 -6.48
C ARG A 11 -9.05 11.27 -6.39
N TYR A 12 -8.73 10.11 -5.84
CA TYR A 12 -9.69 9.03 -5.58
C TYR A 12 -10.43 9.19 -4.24
N HIS A 13 -10.30 10.35 -3.56
CA HIS A 13 -10.89 10.60 -2.24
C HIS A 13 -10.48 9.57 -1.17
N CYS A 14 -9.36 8.87 -1.35
CA CYS A 14 -8.89 7.84 -0.42
C CYS A 14 -7.93 8.41 0.63
N LYS A 15 -8.03 7.92 1.87
CA LYS A 15 -7.03 8.18 2.91
C LYS A 15 -5.86 7.21 2.76
N VAL A 16 -4.71 7.71 2.34
CA VAL A 16 -3.52 6.88 2.08
C VAL A 16 -2.42 7.07 3.13
N LYS A 17 -1.76 5.95 3.49
CA LYS A 17 -0.50 5.92 4.22
C LYS A 17 0.57 5.31 3.33
N VAL A 18 1.65 6.06 3.07
CA VAL A 18 2.74 5.60 2.19
C VAL A 18 3.99 5.37 3.03
N PHE A 19 4.52 4.14 2.98
CA PHE A 19 5.76 3.75 3.64
C PHE A 19 6.82 3.45 2.59
N THR A 20 7.88 4.27 2.55
CA THR A 20 9.03 4.07 1.63
C THR A 20 10.23 3.42 2.30
N GLN A 21 10.19 3.28 3.63
CA GLN A 21 11.22 2.67 4.46
C GLN A 21 10.54 1.81 5.51
N MET A 22 11.25 0.85 6.09
CA MET A 22 10.72 -0.02 7.14
C MET A 22 10.58 0.75 8.45
N PRO A 23 9.36 1.03 8.94
CA PRO A 23 9.19 1.64 10.25
C PRO A 23 9.37 0.58 11.34
N SER A 24 9.91 0.98 12.50
CA SER A 24 10.12 0.08 13.66
C SER A 24 8.82 -0.56 14.17
N LYS A 25 7.66 0.05 13.90
CA LYS A 25 6.32 -0.42 14.32
C LYS A 25 5.37 -0.54 13.12
N LEU A 26 5.76 -1.27 12.07
CA LEU A 26 4.97 -1.42 10.85
C LEU A 26 3.52 -1.85 11.13
N ARG A 27 3.30 -2.86 11.98
CA ARG A 27 1.96 -3.34 12.33
C ARG A 27 1.04 -2.25 12.87
N THR A 28 1.52 -1.48 13.85
CA THR A 28 0.76 -0.38 14.46
C THR A 28 0.53 0.77 13.48
N GLN A 29 1.52 1.06 12.62
CA GLN A 29 1.44 2.16 11.66
C GLN A 29 0.51 1.87 10.49
N VAL A 30 0.52 0.63 9.97
CA VAL A 30 -0.43 0.14 8.97
C VAL A 30 -1.85 0.29 9.53
N GLY A 31 -2.10 -0.23 10.74
CA GLY A 31 -3.42 -0.16 11.37
C GLY A 31 -4.37 -1.16 10.73
N SER A 32 -5.55 -0.71 10.31
CA SER A 32 -6.59 -1.51 9.66
C SER A 32 -7.05 -0.88 8.34
N PRO A 33 -6.26 -0.98 7.26
CA PRO A 33 -6.65 -0.44 5.96
C PRO A 33 -7.61 -1.39 5.22
N ASP A 34 -8.46 -0.84 4.35
CA ASP A 34 -9.29 -1.65 3.45
C ASP A 34 -8.46 -2.26 2.30
N LEU A 35 -7.41 -1.54 1.86
CA LEU A 35 -6.49 -1.95 0.80
C LEU A 35 -5.03 -1.74 1.21
N LEU A 36 -4.21 -2.78 1.07
CA LEU A 36 -2.77 -2.75 1.24
C LEU A 36 -2.08 -3.01 -0.10
N ILE A 37 -1.27 -2.06 -0.56
CA ILE A 37 -0.51 -2.18 -1.81
C ILE A 37 0.96 -2.46 -1.51
N LEU A 38 1.49 -3.56 -2.04
CA LEU A 38 2.87 -4.00 -1.85
C LEU A 38 3.63 -3.97 -3.17
N PHE A 39 4.62 -3.07 -3.26
CA PHE A 39 5.53 -3.02 -4.41
C PHE A 39 6.70 -3.99 -4.21
N THR A 40 6.50 -5.26 -4.54
CA THR A 40 7.39 -6.39 -4.17
C THR A 40 8.83 -6.25 -4.67
N ASN A 41 9.07 -5.47 -5.73
CA ASN A 41 10.40 -5.24 -6.28
C ASN A 41 11.18 -4.14 -5.53
N THR A 42 10.48 -3.32 -4.75
CA THR A 42 11.07 -2.16 -4.04
C THR A 42 11.14 -2.37 -2.53
N VAL A 43 10.39 -3.33 -1.98
CA VAL A 43 10.35 -3.62 -0.54
C VAL A 43 11.10 -4.92 -0.23
N SER A 44 11.86 -4.93 0.87
CA SER A 44 12.57 -6.14 1.31
C SER A 44 11.57 -7.21 1.78
N HIS A 45 11.94 -8.50 1.68
CA HIS A 45 11.13 -9.61 2.18
C HIS A 45 10.65 -9.43 3.63
N LYS A 46 11.48 -8.85 4.50
CA LYS A 46 11.12 -8.54 5.88
C LYS A 46 9.95 -7.55 5.99
N MET A 47 9.91 -6.54 5.11
CA MET A 47 8.84 -5.55 5.07
C MET A 47 7.55 -6.15 4.50
N VAL A 48 7.65 -6.96 3.45
CA VAL A 48 6.51 -7.72 2.90
C VAL A 48 5.89 -8.58 3.99
N ASN A 49 6.71 -9.39 4.67
CA ASN A 49 6.23 -10.29 5.72
C ASN A 49 5.58 -9.50 6.86
N GLY A 50 6.24 -8.44 7.34
CA GLY A 50 5.67 -7.60 8.40
C GLY A 50 4.37 -6.90 8.02
N ALA A 51 4.21 -6.52 6.75
CA ALA A 51 2.98 -5.89 6.26
C ALA A 51 1.85 -6.92 6.11
N LEU A 52 2.15 -8.12 5.61
CA LEU A 52 1.18 -9.22 5.53
C LEU A 52 0.70 -9.66 6.92
N MET A 53 1.63 -9.89 7.86
CA MET A 53 1.29 -10.23 9.24
C MET A 53 0.48 -9.12 9.95
N ALA A 54 0.61 -7.87 9.52
CA ALA A 54 -0.15 -6.77 10.10
C ALA A 54 -1.64 -6.82 9.74
N VAL A 55 -1.96 -7.37 8.57
CA VAL A 55 -3.32 -7.40 8.01
C VAL A 55 -3.91 -8.81 7.90
N GLU A 56 -3.15 -9.85 8.27
CA GLU A 56 -3.52 -11.27 8.18
C GLU A 56 -4.86 -11.61 8.87
N ASN A 57 -5.18 -10.90 9.95
CA ASN A 57 -6.41 -11.10 10.72
C ASN A 57 -7.44 -9.98 10.48
N GLN A 58 -7.30 -9.24 9.38
CA GLN A 58 -8.15 -8.12 9.02
C GLN A 58 -8.79 -8.37 7.65
N ASN A 59 -9.93 -7.72 7.40
CA ASN A 59 -10.62 -7.79 6.12
C ASN A 59 -9.98 -6.86 5.07
N THR A 60 -8.65 -6.92 4.98
CA THR A 60 -7.84 -6.06 4.12
C THR A 60 -7.53 -6.78 2.82
N VAL A 61 -7.78 -6.11 1.70
CA VAL A 61 -7.37 -6.59 0.38
C VAL A 61 -5.89 -6.32 0.17
N VAL A 62 -5.13 -7.34 -0.24
CA VAL A 62 -3.69 -7.19 -0.50
C VAL A 62 -3.42 -7.22 -2.00
N ALA A 63 -3.04 -6.06 -2.56
CA ALA A 63 -2.60 -5.94 -3.94
C ALA A 63 -1.06 -5.97 -4.00
N ARG A 64 -0.51 -6.81 -4.88
CA ARG A 64 0.94 -6.92 -5.09
C ARG A 64 1.28 -6.44 -6.50
N SER A 65 2.29 -5.58 -6.61
CA SER A 65 2.76 -5.09 -7.91
C SER A 65 4.28 -5.12 -7.98
N HIS A 66 4.80 -5.54 -9.12
CA HIS A 66 6.24 -5.57 -9.38
C HIS A 66 6.76 -4.20 -9.84
N SER A 67 5.85 -3.29 -10.21
CA SER A 67 6.16 -1.94 -10.67
C SER A 67 5.72 -0.92 -9.62
N SER A 68 6.66 -0.13 -9.12
CA SER A 68 6.40 1.04 -8.26
C SER A 68 6.18 2.33 -9.08
N SER A 69 5.74 2.22 -10.32
CA SER A 69 5.39 3.39 -11.11
C SER A 69 4.07 4.03 -10.62
N ALA A 70 3.89 5.32 -10.95
CA ALA A 70 2.61 6.00 -10.71
C ALA A 70 1.45 5.35 -11.49
N CYS A 71 1.72 4.86 -12.72
CA CYS A 71 0.73 4.17 -13.53
C CYS A 71 0.26 2.88 -12.85
N ALA A 72 1.19 2.05 -12.37
CA ALA A 72 0.85 0.83 -11.64
C ALA A 72 0.03 1.10 -10.37
N LEU A 73 0.29 2.21 -9.67
CA LEU A 73 -0.56 2.61 -8.55
C LEU A 73 -1.97 2.99 -9.03
N CYS A 74 -2.09 3.78 -10.11
CA CYS A 74 -3.38 4.14 -10.68
C CYS A 74 -4.18 2.91 -11.11
N ASP A 75 -3.59 1.96 -11.84
CA ASP A 75 -4.24 0.71 -12.25
C ASP A 75 -4.82 -0.05 -11.05
N ILE A 76 -4.05 -0.17 -9.96
CA ILE A 76 -4.52 -0.84 -8.74
C ILE A 76 -5.68 -0.04 -8.13
N LEU A 77 -5.54 1.27 -8.00
CA LEU A 77 -6.62 2.10 -7.46
C LEU A 77 -7.88 2.06 -8.34
N ASP A 78 -7.75 1.94 -9.66
CA ASP A 78 -8.88 1.79 -10.56
C ASP A 78 -9.61 0.46 -10.31
N ASN A 79 -8.87 -0.64 -10.11
CA ASN A 79 -9.47 -1.95 -9.83
C ASN A 79 -10.15 -2.05 -8.46
N TYR A 80 -9.70 -1.29 -7.46
CA TYR A 80 -10.17 -1.44 -6.07
C TYR A 80 -10.94 -0.25 -5.51
N ALA A 81 -10.75 0.94 -6.08
CA ALA A 81 -11.33 2.20 -5.61
C ALA A 81 -12.12 2.95 -6.68
N ALA A 82 -12.16 2.48 -7.94
CA ALA A 82 -13.15 2.98 -8.88
C ALA A 82 -14.54 2.47 -8.47
N CYS A 83 -15.43 3.40 -8.16
CA CYS A 83 -16.87 3.25 -8.11
C CYS A 83 -17.48 4.32 -9.02
#